data_AF-A0A6L5F345-F1
#
_entry.id   AF-A0A6L5F345-F1
#
_cell.length_a   1.000
_cell.length_b   1.000
_cell.length_c   1.000
_cell.angle_alpha   90.00
_cell.angle_beta   90.00
_cell.angle_gamma   90.00
#
_symmetry.space_group_name_H-M   'P 1'
#
loop_
_entity.id
_entity.type
_entity.pdbx_description
1 polymer ?
#
loop_
_entity_poly.entity_id
_entity_poly.type
_entity_poly.pdbx_seq_one_letter_code
_entity_poly.pdbx_strand_id
1 'polypeptide(L)'
;LKAAAVRLALAVDYRGACTVEFLYHPGERLLSFLEVNTRLQVEHPVTEAVTGVDLVKTQLWIAAGGALDGDPPAETGHAIEARLNAEDPDRGFAPSPGEITLLDLPAGAGVRVDTGVSDGDTIPSEFDSMIAKIIVHGRDRDEALARLRRALAETTVTIAGGASNKSFLLDLLSRREVVDATADTGWIDRVREDGGLAGQKRSGIALAVAAIEAYRDGEALECRRLLSTARGGRPQVQHEGAQVMNLKLRG
;
A
#
# COMPACT_ATOMS: atom_id res chain seq x y z
N LEU A 1 -29.00 3.93 4.05
CA LEU A 1 -27.90 4.25 3.10
C LEU A 1 -28.17 3.67 1.72
N LYS A 2 -28.09 2.34 1.51
CA LYS A 2 -28.28 1.70 0.19
C LYS A 2 -29.52 2.18 -0.58
N ALA A 3 -30.69 2.19 0.06
CA ALA A 3 -31.93 2.67 -0.58
C ALA A 3 -31.89 4.16 -1.00
N ALA A 4 -31.14 5.02 -0.29
CA ALA A 4 -30.98 6.43 -0.66
C ALA A 4 -30.08 6.57 -1.89
N ALA A 5 -28.98 5.82 -1.93
CA ALA A 5 -28.09 5.77 -3.10
C ALA A 5 -28.82 5.27 -4.35
N VAL A 6 -29.62 4.19 -4.22
CA VAL A 6 -30.44 3.66 -5.32
C VAL A 6 -31.44 4.70 -5.83
N ARG A 7 -32.18 5.38 -4.94
CA ARG A 7 -33.12 6.43 -5.36
C ARG A 7 -32.42 7.56 -6.11
N LEU A 8 -31.22 7.95 -5.69
CA LEU A 8 -30.47 9.01 -6.34
C LEU A 8 -30.00 8.59 -7.74
N ALA A 9 -29.47 7.37 -7.90
CA ALA A 9 -29.08 6.84 -9.20
C ALA A 9 -30.28 6.72 -10.17
N LEU A 10 -31.43 6.24 -9.67
CA LEU A 10 -32.66 6.14 -10.48
C LEU A 10 -33.23 7.50 -10.87
N ALA A 11 -33.14 8.51 -10.01
CA ALA A 11 -33.67 9.85 -10.28
C ALA A 11 -32.96 10.55 -11.45
N VAL A 12 -31.74 10.13 -11.79
CA VAL A 12 -30.94 10.69 -12.89
C VAL A 12 -30.72 9.69 -14.04
N ASP A 13 -31.45 8.57 -14.05
CA ASP A 13 -31.29 7.46 -15.01
C ASP A 13 -29.81 7.04 -15.18
N TYR A 14 -29.09 6.94 -14.05
CA TYR A 14 -27.66 6.68 -14.07
C TYR A 14 -27.34 5.30 -14.66
N ARG A 15 -26.33 5.24 -15.53
CA ARG A 15 -25.84 4.00 -16.15
C ARG A 15 -24.33 3.85 -15.95
N GLY A 16 -23.90 2.64 -15.61
CA GLY A 16 -22.52 2.29 -15.29
C GLY A 16 -22.28 2.16 -13.78
N ALA A 17 -21.02 2.18 -13.36
CA ALA A 17 -20.65 2.15 -11.95
C ALA A 17 -20.58 3.57 -11.38
N CYS A 18 -21.04 3.75 -10.15
CA CYS A 18 -20.85 4.96 -9.36
C CYS A 18 -20.78 4.63 -7.87
N THR A 19 -20.19 5.54 -7.11
CA THR A 19 -20.25 5.53 -5.64
C THR A 19 -21.01 6.75 -5.16
N VAL A 20 -21.98 6.55 -4.26
CA VAL A 20 -22.63 7.65 -3.52
C VAL A 20 -22.01 7.71 -2.13
N GLU A 21 -21.38 8.83 -1.81
CA GLU A 21 -20.62 9.01 -0.57
C GLU A 21 -21.44 9.73 0.49
N PHE A 22 -21.27 9.28 1.73
CA PHE A 22 -21.94 9.84 2.89
C PHE A 22 -20.93 10.04 4.03
N LEU A 23 -21.11 11.13 4.78
CA LEU A 23 -20.45 11.32 6.07
C LEU A 23 -21.37 10.83 7.19
N TYR A 24 -20.82 10.06 8.13
CA TYR A 24 -21.54 9.59 9.30
C TYR A 24 -20.96 10.21 10.57
N HIS A 25 -21.82 10.88 11.34
CA HIS A 25 -21.46 11.37 12.67
C HIS A 25 -22.01 10.40 13.74
N PRO A 26 -21.17 9.60 14.41
CA PRO A 26 -21.64 8.53 15.31
C PRO A 26 -22.40 9.04 16.54
N GLY A 27 -22.01 10.19 17.10
CA GLY A 27 -22.66 10.79 18.28
C GLY A 27 -24.11 11.19 18.03
N GLU A 28 -24.35 11.99 16.99
CA GLU A 28 -25.69 12.42 16.55
C GLU A 28 -26.44 11.35 15.73
N ARG A 29 -25.75 10.28 15.32
CA ARG A 29 -26.23 9.26 14.38
C ARG A 29 -26.74 9.88 13.07
N LEU A 30 -26.12 10.97 12.67
CA LEU A 30 -26.49 11.76 11.49
C LEU A 30 -25.73 11.25 10.25
N LEU A 31 -26.45 11.09 9.14
CA LEU A 31 -25.89 10.77 7.84
C LEU A 31 -26.12 11.94 6.89
N SER A 32 -25.03 12.46 6.33
CA SER A 32 -25.05 13.57 5.38
C SER A 32 -24.53 13.09 4.03
N PHE A 33 -25.26 13.39 2.96
CA PHE A 33 -24.76 13.19 1.59
C PHE A 33 -23.52 14.07 1.36
N LEU A 34 -22.51 13.51 0.71
CA LEU A 34 -21.29 14.23 0.32
C LEU A 34 -21.28 14.47 -1.18
N GLU A 35 -21.13 13.40 -1.97
CA GLU A 35 -21.02 13.48 -3.42
C GLU A 35 -21.39 12.17 -4.12
N VAL A 36 -21.34 12.19 -5.46
CA VAL A 36 -21.44 11.01 -6.31
C VAL A 36 -20.22 10.95 -7.23
N ASN A 37 -19.42 9.91 -7.06
CA ASN A 37 -18.33 9.60 -7.99
C ASN A 37 -18.92 8.80 -9.17
N THR A 38 -19.05 9.45 -10.33
CA THR A 38 -19.64 8.88 -11.56
C THR A 38 -18.65 8.02 -12.36
N ARG A 39 -17.87 7.22 -11.64
CA ARG A 39 -16.85 6.32 -12.18
C ARG A 39 -16.65 5.14 -11.24
N LEU A 40 -15.97 4.10 -11.73
CA LEU A 40 -15.48 3.04 -10.86
C LEU A 40 -14.42 3.62 -9.91
N GLN A 41 -14.53 3.28 -8.63
CA GLN A 41 -13.54 3.68 -7.64
C GLN A 41 -12.38 2.69 -7.57
N VAL A 42 -11.22 3.17 -7.13
CA VAL A 42 -9.99 2.37 -7.10
C VAL A 42 -10.15 1.17 -6.16
N GLU A 43 -10.85 1.40 -5.05
CA GLU A 43 -11.19 0.48 -3.97
C GLU A 43 -12.35 -0.49 -4.30
N HIS A 44 -12.88 -0.48 -5.53
CA HIS A 44 -13.94 -1.42 -5.93
C HIS A 44 -13.67 -2.91 -5.63
N PRO A 45 -12.42 -3.45 -5.61
CA PRO A 45 -12.19 -4.85 -5.34
C PRO A 45 -12.66 -5.32 -3.96
N VAL A 46 -12.78 -4.43 -2.96
CA VAL A 46 -13.36 -4.82 -1.66
C VAL A 46 -14.84 -5.19 -1.79
N THR A 47 -15.57 -4.48 -2.64
CA THR A 47 -16.98 -4.78 -2.97
C THR A 47 -17.07 -6.06 -3.78
N GLU A 48 -16.19 -6.25 -4.78
CA GLU A 48 -16.14 -7.50 -5.56
C GLU A 48 -15.86 -8.70 -4.66
N ALA A 49 -14.93 -8.57 -3.72
CA ALA A 49 -14.53 -9.66 -2.82
C ALA A 49 -15.67 -10.14 -1.90
N VAL A 50 -16.56 -9.25 -1.45
CA VAL A 50 -17.67 -9.62 -0.56
C VAL A 50 -18.94 -10.00 -1.32
N THR A 51 -19.12 -9.55 -2.56
CA THR A 51 -20.32 -9.82 -3.38
C THR A 51 -20.13 -10.92 -4.42
N GLY A 52 -18.88 -11.22 -4.80
CA GLY A 52 -18.54 -12.11 -5.90
C GLY A 52 -18.82 -11.52 -7.29
N VAL A 53 -19.22 -10.25 -7.40
CA VAL A 53 -19.49 -9.59 -8.68
C VAL A 53 -18.22 -8.96 -9.22
N ASP A 54 -17.89 -9.29 -10.47
CA ASP A 54 -16.88 -8.59 -11.26
C ASP A 54 -17.49 -7.29 -11.82
N LEU A 55 -17.17 -6.16 -11.20
CA LEU A 55 -17.74 -4.86 -11.51
C LEU A 55 -17.23 -4.32 -12.85
N VAL A 56 -15.97 -4.58 -13.20
CA VAL A 56 -15.39 -4.15 -14.49
C VAL A 56 -16.09 -4.87 -15.65
N LYS A 57 -16.22 -6.20 -15.55
CA LYS A 57 -16.97 -7.00 -16.53
C LYS A 57 -18.43 -6.56 -16.62
N THR A 58 -19.05 -6.27 -15.48
CA THR A 58 -20.44 -5.79 -15.41
C THR A 58 -20.58 -4.43 -16.12
N GLN A 59 -19.63 -3.50 -15.95
CA GLN A 59 -19.65 -2.23 -16.68
C GLN A 59 -19.58 -2.44 -18.19
N LEU A 60 -18.72 -3.35 -18.67
CA LEU A 60 -18.63 -3.67 -20.11
C LEU A 60 -19.93 -4.29 -20.63
N TRP A 61 -20.57 -5.17 -19.86
CA TRP A 61 -21.87 -5.76 -20.20
C TRP A 61 -22.96 -4.69 -20.34
N ILE A 62 -23.05 -3.76 -19.39
CA ILE A 62 -24.02 -2.66 -19.42
C ILE A 62 -23.74 -1.71 -20.58
N ALA A 63 -22.47 -1.39 -20.85
CA ALA A 63 -22.07 -0.58 -21.99
C ALA A 63 -22.44 -1.22 -23.34
N ALA A 64 -22.45 -2.56 -23.42
CA ALA A 64 -22.91 -3.32 -24.57
C ALA A 64 -24.45 -3.40 -24.72
N GLY A 65 -25.21 -2.73 -23.84
CA GLY A 65 -26.67 -2.73 -23.85
C GLY A 65 -27.31 -3.86 -23.03
N GLY A 66 -26.51 -4.61 -22.28
CA GLY A 66 -27.01 -5.58 -21.31
C GLY A 66 -27.80 -4.92 -20.17
N ALA A 67 -28.54 -5.75 -19.42
CA ALA A 67 -29.25 -5.34 -18.22
C ALA A 67 -28.72 -6.10 -16.98
N LEU A 68 -28.94 -5.52 -15.80
CA LEU A 68 -28.77 -6.23 -14.53
C LEU A 68 -30.11 -6.89 -14.20
N ASP A 69 -30.14 -8.22 -14.20
CA ASP A 69 -31.33 -8.98 -13.82
C ASP A 69 -31.19 -9.50 -12.39
N GLY A 70 -32.28 -9.44 -11.62
CA GLY A 70 -32.35 -9.96 -10.25
C GLY A 70 -32.04 -8.94 -9.16
N ASP A 71 -32.03 -9.44 -7.92
CA ASP A 71 -31.74 -8.64 -6.74
C ASP A 71 -30.22 -8.38 -6.60
N PRO A 72 -29.81 -7.30 -5.92
CA PRO A 72 -28.41 -7.07 -5.58
C PRO A 72 -27.80 -8.29 -4.85
N PRO A 73 -26.54 -8.66 -5.15
CA PRO A 73 -25.88 -9.80 -4.53
C PRO A 73 -25.78 -9.63 -3.02
N ALA A 74 -25.86 -10.75 -2.29
CA ALA A 74 -25.59 -10.75 -0.85
C ALA A 74 -24.10 -10.48 -0.58
N GLU A 75 -23.83 -9.74 0.49
CA GLU A 75 -22.47 -9.50 0.98
C GLU A 75 -22.08 -10.61 1.96
N THR A 76 -20.93 -11.24 1.75
CA THR A 76 -20.44 -12.33 2.60
C THR A 76 -19.00 -12.07 3.06
N GLY A 77 -18.77 -12.24 4.37
CA GLY A 77 -17.47 -12.01 4.98
C GLY A 77 -17.10 -10.53 5.11
N HIS A 78 -15.80 -10.26 5.12
CA HIS A 78 -15.24 -8.92 5.23
C HIS A 78 -14.01 -8.81 4.33
N ALA A 79 -13.90 -7.69 3.61
CA ALA A 79 -12.73 -7.41 2.79
C ALA A 79 -12.04 -6.11 3.24
N ILE A 80 -10.72 -6.08 3.11
CA ILE A 80 -9.90 -4.92 3.42
C ILE A 80 -8.89 -4.77 2.28
N GLU A 81 -8.73 -3.55 1.78
CA GLU A 81 -7.70 -3.17 0.82
C GLU A 81 -6.68 -2.27 1.49
N ALA A 82 -5.39 -2.52 1.23
CA ALA A 82 -4.30 -1.60 1.52
C ALA A 82 -3.67 -1.13 0.22
N ARG A 83 -3.45 0.19 0.11
CA ARG A 83 -2.72 0.79 -1.01
C ARG A 83 -1.25 0.90 -0.66
N LEU A 84 -0.44 0.09 -1.33
CA LEU A 84 1.01 0.16 -1.25
C LEU A 84 1.49 1.25 -2.21
N ASN A 85 2.09 2.31 -1.66
CA ASN A 85 2.52 3.48 -2.41
C ASN A 85 4.02 3.71 -2.24
N ALA A 86 4.65 4.27 -3.28
CA ALA A 86 5.99 4.84 -3.26
C ALA A 86 5.96 6.23 -2.62
N GLU A 87 5.80 6.25 -1.30
CA GLU A 87 5.72 7.44 -0.47
C GLU A 87 6.63 7.28 0.75
N ASP A 88 7.05 8.40 1.30
CA ASP A 88 7.81 8.47 2.54
C ASP A 88 6.93 9.01 3.68
N PRO A 89 6.34 8.15 4.54
CA PRO A 89 5.49 8.58 5.66
C PRO A 89 6.20 9.45 6.69
N ASP A 90 7.52 9.28 6.86
CA ASP A 90 8.30 10.09 7.80
C ASP A 90 8.49 11.51 7.26
N ARG A 91 8.53 11.68 5.93
CA ARG A 91 8.58 12.98 5.24
C ARG A 91 7.20 13.49 4.78
N GLY A 92 6.16 13.19 5.56
CA GLY A 92 4.82 13.72 5.29
C GLY A 92 4.12 13.08 4.09
N PHE A 93 4.40 11.81 3.82
CA PHE A 93 3.90 11.07 2.65
C PHE A 93 4.33 11.71 1.32
N ALA A 94 5.50 12.35 1.30
CA ALA A 94 6.07 12.87 0.07
C ALA A 94 6.23 11.72 -0.95
N PRO A 95 5.85 11.93 -2.22
CA PRO A 95 6.10 10.96 -3.27
C PRO A 95 7.59 10.59 -3.33
N SER A 96 7.87 9.31 -3.54
CA SER A 96 9.20 8.72 -3.52
C SER A 96 9.47 7.94 -4.82
N PRO A 97 9.54 8.65 -5.97
CA PRO A 97 9.77 8.02 -7.27
C PRO A 97 11.14 7.34 -7.33
N GLY A 98 11.26 6.34 -8.21
CA GLY A 98 12.49 5.58 -8.40
C GLY A 98 12.27 4.24 -9.08
N GLU A 99 13.36 3.57 -9.40
CA GLU A 99 13.34 2.21 -9.96
C GLU A 99 12.99 1.20 -8.87
N ILE A 100 12.02 0.32 -9.14
CA ILE A 100 11.68 -0.80 -8.29
C ILE A 100 12.76 -1.87 -8.47
N THR A 101 13.65 -2.01 -7.50
CA THR A 101 14.75 -2.99 -7.57
C THR A 101 14.33 -4.38 -7.09
N LEU A 102 13.24 -4.46 -6.33
CA LEU A 102 12.63 -5.72 -5.88
C LEU A 102 11.17 -5.48 -5.50
N LEU A 103 10.28 -6.33 -5.99
CA LEU A 103 8.85 -6.37 -5.73
C LEU A 103 8.38 -7.83 -5.65
N ASP A 104 8.36 -8.36 -4.44
CA ASP A 104 7.75 -9.65 -4.14
C ASP A 104 6.36 -9.41 -3.53
N LEU A 105 5.32 -9.89 -4.20
CA LEU A 105 3.93 -9.64 -3.83
C LEU A 105 3.33 -10.88 -3.15
N PRO A 106 2.45 -10.69 -2.15
CA PRO A 106 1.91 -11.78 -1.37
C PRO A 106 0.92 -12.61 -2.18
N ALA A 107 0.78 -13.88 -1.79
CA ALA A 107 -0.17 -14.80 -2.40
C ALA A 107 -0.91 -15.64 -1.34
N GLY A 108 -1.78 -16.51 -1.83
CA GLY A 108 -2.49 -17.50 -1.01
C GLY A 108 -3.98 -17.22 -0.85
N ALA A 109 -4.65 -18.11 -0.11
CA ALA A 109 -6.10 -18.09 0.02
C ALA A 109 -6.63 -16.79 0.64
N GLY A 110 -7.61 -16.19 -0.04
CA GLY A 110 -8.24 -14.93 0.38
C GLY A 110 -7.36 -13.70 0.19
N VAL A 111 -6.26 -13.78 -0.57
CA VAL A 111 -5.42 -12.64 -0.96
C VAL A 111 -5.52 -12.43 -2.46
N ARG A 112 -5.80 -11.19 -2.87
CA ARG A 112 -5.75 -10.69 -4.24
C ARG A 112 -4.81 -9.50 -4.28
N VAL A 113 -4.01 -9.40 -5.33
CA VAL A 113 -3.14 -8.26 -5.56
C VAL A 113 -3.41 -7.72 -6.95
N ASP A 114 -3.72 -6.43 -7.04
CA ASP A 114 -3.81 -5.70 -8.29
C ASP A 114 -2.59 -4.78 -8.38
N THR A 115 -1.73 -4.97 -9.37
CA THR A 115 -0.55 -4.14 -9.62
C THR A 115 -0.40 -3.88 -11.13
N GLY A 116 0.21 -2.75 -11.47
CA GLY A 116 0.53 -2.37 -12.86
C GLY A 116 2.03 -2.24 -13.13
N VAL A 117 2.87 -2.64 -12.17
CA VAL A 117 4.34 -2.50 -12.22
C VAL A 117 5.02 -3.81 -11.82
N SER A 118 6.30 -3.94 -12.10
CA SER A 118 7.15 -5.11 -11.80
C SER A 118 8.60 -4.69 -11.51
N ASP A 119 9.44 -5.65 -11.14
CA ASP A 119 10.88 -5.44 -10.97
C ASP A 119 11.50 -4.78 -12.22
N GLY A 120 12.29 -3.74 -12.01
CA GLY A 120 12.93 -2.94 -13.05
C GLY A 120 12.08 -1.79 -13.59
N ASP A 121 10.78 -1.72 -13.28
CA ASP A 121 9.96 -0.57 -13.64
C ASP A 121 10.36 0.66 -12.82
N THR A 122 10.23 1.83 -13.43
CA THR A 122 10.44 3.11 -12.74
C THR A 122 9.11 3.74 -12.39
N ILE A 123 8.94 4.10 -11.12
CA ILE A 123 7.80 4.88 -10.67
C ILE A 123 8.07 6.35 -11.02
N PRO A 124 7.31 6.94 -11.95
CA PRO A 124 7.48 8.32 -12.36
C PRO A 124 7.01 9.29 -11.27
N SER A 125 7.50 10.52 -11.33
CA SER A 125 7.13 11.59 -10.38
C SER A 125 5.81 12.29 -10.72
N GLU A 126 5.38 12.14 -11.97
CA GLU A 126 4.27 12.86 -12.60
C GLU A 126 2.91 12.18 -12.41
N PHE A 127 2.91 10.93 -11.95
CA PHE A 127 1.70 10.11 -11.79
C PHE A 127 1.50 9.69 -10.33
N ASP A 128 0.40 8.97 -10.09
CA ASP A 128 0.09 8.40 -8.77
C ASP A 128 1.24 7.48 -8.29
N SER A 129 1.55 7.55 -7.00
CA SER A 129 2.62 6.80 -6.33
C SER A 129 2.28 5.31 -6.12
N MET A 130 1.07 4.87 -6.48
CA MET A 130 0.58 3.52 -6.21
C MET A 130 1.38 2.44 -6.93
N ILE A 131 1.87 1.48 -6.14
CA ILE A 131 2.60 0.28 -6.59
C ILE A 131 1.62 -0.88 -6.74
N ALA A 132 0.79 -1.10 -5.73
CA ALA A 132 -0.14 -2.21 -5.69
C ALA A 132 -1.31 -1.94 -4.73
N LYS A 133 -2.44 -2.57 -5.01
CA LYS A 133 -3.53 -2.77 -4.07
C LYS A 133 -3.44 -4.19 -3.54
N ILE A 134 -3.31 -4.34 -2.22
CA ILE A 134 -3.33 -5.64 -1.55
C ILE A 134 -4.69 -5.80 -0.92
N ILE A 135 -5.50 -6.70 -1.48
CA ILE A 135 -6.88 -6.92 -1.08
C ILE A 135 -6.98 -8.26 -0.41
N VAL A 136 -7.61 -8.30 0.76
CA VAL A 136 -7.88 -9.55 1.46
C VAL A 136 -9.36 -9.70 1.74
N HIS A 137 -9.83 -10.94 1.76
CA HIS A 137 -11.17 -11.33 2.18
C HIS A 137 -11.07 -12.34 3.31
N GLY A 138 -11.92 -12.27 4.32
CA GLY A 138 -12.06 -13.25 5.40
C GLY A 138 -13.50 -13.43 5.84
N ARG A 139 -13.77 -14.44 6.69
CA ARG A 139 -15.12 -14.71 7.21
C ARG A 139 -15.67 -13.57 8.07
N ASP A 140 -14.78 -12.85 8.73
CA ASP A 140 -15.07 -11.67 9.53
C ASP A 140 -13.90 -10.68 9.45
N ARG A 141 -14.07 -9.55 10.13
CA ARG A 141 -13.10 -8.46 10.11
C ARG A 141 -11.78 -8.82 10.78
N ASP A 142 -11.79 -9.63 11.84
CA ASP A 142 -10.58 -10.04 12.55
C ASP A 142 -9.72 -10.96 11.70
N GLU A 143 -10.37 -11.90 10.99
CA GLU A 143 -9.69 -12.76 10.02
C GLU A 143 -9.12 -11.95 8.87
N ALA A 144 -9.87 -10.99 8.32
CA ALA A 144 -9.39 -10.11 7.27
C ALA A 144 -8.18 -9.26 7.74
N LEU A 145 -8.23 -8.66 8.94
CA LEU A 145 -7.10 -7.92 9.51
C LEU A 145 -5.86 -8.81 9.70
N ALA A 146 -6.03 -10.01 10.25
CA ALA A 146 -4.94 -10.97 10.42
C ALA A 146 -4.32 -11.36 9.07
N ARG A 147 -5.16 -11.62 8.06
CA ARG A 147 -4.73 -11.96 6.71
C ARG A 147 -3.98 -10.80 6.04
N LEU A 148 -4.45 -9.56 6.19
CA LEU A 148 -3.78 -8.38 5.63
C LEU A 148 -2.41 -8.14 6.27
N ARG A 149 -2.31 -8.28 7.60
CA ARG A 149 -1.01 -8.17 8.30
C ARG A 149 -0.01 -9.19 7.77
N ARG A 150 -0.43 -10.44 7.56
CA ARG A 150 0.40 -11.49 6.96
C ARG A 150 0.81 -11.11 5.54
N ALA A 151 -0.14 -10.74 4.68
CA ALA A 151 0.12 -10.39 3.29
C ALA A 151 1.12 -9.22 3.17
N LEU A 152 0.93 -8.16 3.95
CA LEU A 152 1.87 -7.03 3.99
C LEU A 152 3.24 -7.40 4.57
N ALA A 153 3.31 -8.33 5.53
CA ALA A 153 4.59 -8.80 6.07
C ALA A 153 5.38 -9.61 5.04
N GLU A 154 4.70 -10.41 4.22
CA GLU A 154 5.26 -11.20 3.12
C GLU A 154 5.63 -10.35 1.90
N THR A 155 4.96 -9.21 1.69
CA THR A 155 5.32 -8.28 0.60
C THR A 155 6.73 -7.76 0.78
N THR A 156 7.60 -7.81 -0.22
CA THR A 156 8.88 -7.11 -0.21
C THR A 156 8.89 -6.07 -1.31
N VAL A 157 9.22 -4.82 -0.98
CA VAL A 157 9.35 -3.74 -1.97
C VAL A 157 10.59 -2.93 -1.65
N THR A 158 11.44 -2.74 -2.66
CA THR A 158 12.64 -1.91 -2.60
C THR A 158 12.65 -0.97 -3.79
N ILE A 159 12.83 0.32 -3.53
CA ILE A 159 12.90 1.36 -4.55
C ILE A 159 14.26 2.02 -4.44
N ALA A 160 15.01 2.05 -5.54
CA ALA A 160 16.33 2.66 -5.61
C ALA A 160 16.27 4.13 -5.16
N GLY A 161 16.86 4.42 -4.00
CA GLY A 161 16.89 5.78 -3.44
C GLY A 161 15.53 6.31 -2.95
N GLY A 162 14.49 5.48 -2.96
CA GLY A 162 13.12 5.83 -2.57
C GLY A 162 12.63 5.09 -1.31
N ALA A 163 11.35 5.27 -0.99
CA ALA A 163 10.66 4.70 0.16
C ALA A 163 9.25 4.22 -0.22
N SER A 164 8.66 3.38 0.62
CA SER A 164 7.26 2.99 0.50
C SER A 164 6.52 3.14 1.82
N ASN A 165 5.20 3.24 1.75
CA ASN A 165 4.34 3.31 2.93
C ASN A 165 4.13 1.94 3.64
N LYS A 166 4.79 0.86 3.20
CA LYS A 166 4.59 -0.52 3.71
C LYS A 166 4.69 -0.60 5.24
N SER A 167 5.75 -0.04 5.82
CA SER A 167 5.98 -0.08 7.27
C SER A 167 4.89 0.69 8.03
N PHE A 168 4.47 1.82 7.48
CA PHE A 168 3.36 2.60 8.03
C PHE A 168 2.05 1.80 8.02
N LEU A 169 1.74 1.07 6.94
CA LEU A 169 0.56 0.19 6.87
C LEU A 169 0.60 -0.92 7.92
N LEU A 170 1.76 -1.55 8.14
CA LEU A 170 1.92 -2.57 9.19
C LEU A 170 1.70 -1.99 10.59
N ASP A 171 2.23 -0.80 10.85
CA ASP A 171 2.05 -0.10 12.12
C ASP A 171 0.58 0.28 12.33
N LEU A 172 -0.09 0.80 11.29
CA LEU A 172 -1.52 1.12 11.26
C LEU A 172 -2.36 -0.08 11.70
N LEU A 173 -2.08 -1.26 11.14
CA LEU A 173 -2.81 -2.48 11.45
C LEU A 173 -2.57 -2.97 12.88
N SER A 174 -1.56 -2.48 13.59
CA SER A 174 -1.34 -2.80 15.01
C SER A 174 -2.05 -1.85 15.97
N ARG A 175 -2.63 -0.75 15.46
CA ARG A 175 -3.29 0.28 16.28
C ARG A 175 -4.65 -0.18 16.77
N ARG A 176 -4.94 0.10 18.04
CA ARG A 176 -6.23 -0.21 18.66
C ARG A 176 -7.38 0.50 17.94
N GLU A 177 -7.17 1.72 17.49
CA GLU A 177 -8.19 2.51 16.81
C GLU A 177 -8.61 1.90 15.47
N VAL A 178 -7.68 1.19 14.83
CA VAL A 178 -7.92 0.42 13.60
C VAL A 178 -8.56 -0.93 13.95
N VAL A 179 -8.04 -1.65 14.95
CA VAL A 179 -8.59 -2.96 15.36
C VAL A 179 -10.00 -2.83 15.92
N ASP A 180 -10.24 -1.86 16.79
CA ASP A 180 -11.50 -1.63 17.48
C ASP A 180 -12.50 -0.81 16.61
N ALA A 181 -12.09 -0.42 15.39
CA ALA A 181 -12.89 0.36 14.42
C ALA A 181 -13.40 1.71 14.97
N THR A 182 -12.53 2.45 15.66
CA THR A 182 -12.83 3.76 16.26
C THR A 182 -12.13 4.94 15.59
N ALA A 183 -11.29 4.69 14.57
CA ALA A 183 -10.64 5.74 13.80
C ALA A 183 -11.64 6.53 12.93
N ASP A 184 -11.58 7.86 13.00
CA ASP A 184 -12.27 8.78 12.10
C ASP A 184 -11.34 9.37 11.04
N THR A 185 -11.87 10.20 10.15
CA THR A 185 -11.16 10.76 8.99
C THR A 185 -9.98 11.65 9.37
N GLY A 186 -9.96 12.25 10.57
CA GLY A 186 -8.86 13.10 11.04
C GLY A 186 -7.92 12.39 12.03
N TRP A 187 -8.13 11.09 12.30
CA TRP A 187 -7.39 10.39 13.36
C TRP A 187 -5.89 10.29 13.06
N ILE A 188 -5.50 9.99 11.82
CA ILE A 188 -4.08 9.88 11.45
C ILE A 188 -3.35 11.19 11.70
N ASP A 189 -3.95 12.31 11.28
CA ASP A 189 -3.35 13.65 11.45
C ASP A 189 -3.13 13.95 12.94
N ARG A 190 -4.15 13.77 13.77
CA ARG A 190 -4.05 13.99 15.23
C ARG A 190 -2.98 13.12 15.87
N VAL A 191 -2.92 11.83 15.54
CA VAL A 191 -1.92 10.92 16.12
C VAL A 191 -0.50 11.32 15.70
N ARG A 192 -0.30 11.81 14.48
CA ARG A 192 1.01 12.27 14.01
C ARG A 192 1.42 13.60 14.64
N GLU A 193 0.48 14.52 14.86
CA GLU A 193 0.71 15.76 15.62
C GLU A 193 1.17 15.46 17.06
N ASP A 194 0.64 14.40 17.67
CA ASP A 194 1.06 13.90 18.99
C ASP A 194 2.38 13.09 18.97
N GLY A 195 3.06 13.01 17.82
CA GLY A 195 4.32 12.27 17.65
C GLY A 195 4.17 10.74 17.52
N GLY A 196 2.94 10.24 17.36
CA GLY A 196 2.64 8.84 17.05
C GLY A 196 2.88 8.50 15.58
N LEU A 197 2.82 7.19 15.26
CA LEU A 197 3.01 6.66 13.89
C LEU A 197 4.36 7.05 13.23
N ALA A 198 5.37 7.45 14.02
CA ALA A 198 6.73 7.69 13.54
C ALA A 198 7.47 6.36 13.31
N GLY A 199 8.03 6.15 12.11
CA GLY A 199 8.65 4.90 11.65
C GLY A 199 9.97 4.51 12.34
N GLN A 200 10.26 5.05 13.52
CA GLN A 200 11.59 5.00 14.12
C GLN A 200 11.87 3.78 15.01
N LYS A 201 10.86 2.93 15.30
CA LYS A 201 11.00 1.79 16.23
C LYS A 201 12.13 0.82 15.87
N ARG A 202 12.47 0.69 14.59
CA ARG A 202 13.52 -0.24 14.09
C ARG A 202 14.70 0.47 13.43
N SER A 203 14.83 1.79 13.62
CA SER A 203 15.90 2.61 13.05
C SER A 203 17.30 2.06 13.37
N GLY A 204 17.53 1.58 14.60
CA GLY A 204 18.81 0.98 14.99
C GLY A 204 19.15 -0.30 14.21
N ILE A 205 18.16 -1.14 13.92
CA ILE A 205 18.35 -2.36 13.11
C ILE A 205 18.63 -1.95 11.66
N ALA A 206 17.87 -0.99 11.12
CA ALA A 206 18.08 -0.49 9.76
C ALA A 206 19.49 0.11 9.59
N LEU A 207 19.96 0.89 10.57
CA LEU A 207 21.34 1.42 10.57
C LEU A 207 22.38 0.31 10.62
N ALA A 208 22.18 -0.72 11.44
CA ALA A 208 23.09 -1.86 11.51
C ALA A 208 23.15 -2.64 10.18
N VAL A 209 22.01 -2.88 9.54
CA VAL A 209 21.94 -3.53 8.22
C VAL A 209 22.63 -2.67 7.16
N ALA A 210 22.33 -1.37 7.12
CA ALA A 210 22.97 -0.44 6.18
C ALA A 210 24.50 -0.38 6.39
N ALA A 211 24.98 -0.48 7.63
CA ALA A 211 26.42 -0.56 7.92
C ALA A 211 27.06 -1.84 7.37
N ILE A 212 26.37 -2.97 7.52
CA ILE A 212 26.85 -4.26 6.99
C ILE A 212 26.89 -4.24 5.47
N GLU A 213 25.86 -3.70 4.82
CA GLU A 213 25.80 -3.59 3.36
C GLU A 213 26.88 -2.65 2.82
N ALA A 214 27.01 -1.46 3.40
CA ALA A 214 28.05 -0.52 3.01
C ALA A 214 29.46 -1.11 3.17
N TYR A 215 29.71 -1.88 4.25
CA TYR A 215 30.98 -2.57 4.44
C TYR A 215 31.24 -3.60 3.34
N ARG A 216 30.23 -4.42 3.01
CA ARG A 216 30.34 -5.45 1.96
C ARG A 216 30.59 -4.83 0.58
N ASP A 217 29.95 -3.70 0.28
CA ASP A 217 30.19 -2.96 -0.97
C ASP A 217 31.62 -2.42 -1.04
N GLY A 218 32.13 -1.86 0.06
CA GLY A 218 33.51 -1.43 0.20
C GLY A 218 34.50 -2.57 -0.01
N GLU A 219 34.28 -3.70 0.66
CA GLU A 219 35.09 -4.92 0.53
C GLU A 219 35.09 -5.45 -0.91
N ALA A 220 33.94 -5.48 -1.58
CA ALA A 220 33.82 -5.90 -2.98
C ALA A 220 34.57 -4.96 -3.94
N LEU A 221 34.60 -3.65 -3.66
CA LEU A 221 35.38 -2.68 -4.43
C LEU A 221 36.88 -2.89 -4.24
N GLU A 222 37.33 -3.11 -2.99
CA GLU A 222 38.72 -3.43 -2.66
C GLU A 222 39.20 -4.71 -3.32
N CYS A 223 38.41 -5.79 -3.24
CA CYS A 223 38.69 -7.06 -3.91
C CYS A 223 38.85 -6.87 -5.43
N ARG A 224 37.93 -6.12 -6.06
CA ARG A 224 38.02 -5.82 -7.50
C ARG A 224 39.28 -5.03 -7.85
N ARG A 225 39.66 -4.04 -7.03
CA ARG A 225 40.89 -3.24 -7.23
C ARG A 225 42.16 -4.05 -7.03
N LEU A 226 42.19 -4.92 -6.03
CA LEU A 226 43.30 -5.85 -5.81
C LEU A 226 43.50 -6.74 -7.04
N LEU A 227 42.42 -7.36 -7.53
CA LEU A 227 42.46 -8.22 -8.70
C LEU A 227 42.87 -7.47 -9.98
N SER A 228 42.42 -6.23 -10.15
CA SER A 228 42.78 -5.42 -11.33
C SER A 228 44.25 -4.97 -11.30
N THR A 229 44.77 -4.55 -10.15
CA THR A 229 46.17 -4.11 -9.98
C THR A 229 47.17 -5.27 -9.97
N ALA A 230 46.75 -6.45 -9.49
CA ALA A 230 47.57 -7.66 -9.51
C ALA A 230 47.98 -8.09 -10.93
N ARG A 231 47.15 -7.82 -11.95
CA ARG A 231 47.49 -8.08 -13.36
C ARG A 231 48.73 -7.32 -13.85
N GLY A 232 49.04 -6.18 -13.23
CA GLY A 232 50.25 -5.39 -13.51
C GLY A 232 51.47 -5.79 -12.68
N GLY A 233 51.40 -6.88 -11.91
CA GLY A 233 52.51 -7.37 -11.07
C GLY A 233 52.75 -6.57 -9.79
N ARG A 234 51.89 -5.59 -9.48
CA ARG A 234 51.96 -4.78 -8.24
C ARG A 234 50.56 -4.64 -7.63
N PRO A 235 50.07 -5.65 -6.90
CA PRO A 235 48.79 -5.57 -6.21
C PRO A 235 48.79 -4.40 -5.22
N GLN A 236 47.71 -3.62 -5.23
CA GLN A 236 47.48 -2.57 -4.25
C GLN A 236 46.36 -2.99 -3.29
N VAL A 237 46.63 -2.87 -1.98
CA VAL A 237 45.67 -3.12 -0.91
C VAL A 237 45.54 -1.83 -0.10
N GLN A 238 44.30 -1.42 0.17
CA GLN A 238 43.96 -0.29 1.06
C GLN A 238 43.08 -0.75 2.22
N HIS A 239 43.18 -2.03 2.61
CA HIS A 239 42.33 -2.62 3.62
C HIS A 239 42.69 -2.07 5.01
N GLU A 240 41.80 -1.25 5.56
CA GLU A 240 41.81 -0.87 6.97
C GLU A 240 40.89 -1.85 7.73
N GLY A 241 41.44 -2.55 8.74
CA GLY A 241 40.71 -3.58 9.49
C GLY A 241 39.49 -3.08 10.29
N ALA A 242 39.27 -1.76 10.33
CA ALA A 242 38.06 -1.14 10.85
C ALA A 242 37.74 0.11 10.02
N GLN A 243 36.50 0.21 9.53
CA GLN A 243 36.00 1.37 8.81
C GLN A 243 34.96 2.10 9.65
N VAL A 244 35.12 3.42 9.79
CA VAL A 244 34.11 4.28 10.41
C VAL A 244 33.13 4.72 9.33
N MET A 245 31.88 4.30 9.46
CA MET A 245 30.81 4.66 8.53
C MET A 245 29.85 5.66 9.18
N ASN A 246 29.68 6.81 8.52
CA ASN A 246 28.69 7.80 8.93
C ASN A 246 27.38 7.52 8.22
N LEU A 247 26.47 6.84 8.92
CA LEU A 247 25.12 6.56 8.44
C LEU A 247 24.14 7.53 9.07
N LYS A 248 23.18 7.98 8.27
CA LYS A 248 22.08 8.84 8.72
C LYS A 248 20.77 8.20 8.27
N LEU A 249 19.80 8.08 9.18
CA LEU A 249 18.43 7.85 8.76
C LEU A 249 17.99 9.06 7.93
N ARG A 250 17.49 8.82 6.72
CA ARG A 250 16.65 9.83 6.07
C ARG A 250 15.40 9.97 6.94
N GLY A 251 15.17 11.19 7.41
CA GLY A 251 13.99 11.59 8.16
C GLY A 251 13.41 12.84 7.54
#